data_AF-A0A0H5RGV5-F1
#
_entry.id   AF-A0A0H5RGV5-F1
#
_cell.length_a   1.000
_cell.length_b   1.000
_cell.length_c   1.000
_cell.angle_alpha   90.00
_cell.angle_beta   90.00
_cell.angle_gamma   90.00
#
_symmetry.space_group_name_H-M   'P 1'
#
loop_
_entity.id
_entity.type
_entity.pdbx_description
1 polymer ?
#
loop_
_entity_poly.entity_id
_entity_poly.type
_entity_poly.pdbx_seq_one_letter_code
_entity_poly.pdbx_strand_id
1 'polypeptide(L)'
;EERQKVHLLGLLAFLDPPRPDAKATIELATSYGVHVKMITGDHLLIARETAKALNLGNANILQCTADNLPTFDLKACRGSVPDTLGREYGDRILGADGFSQALPEHKFVITEALKQRGCIVGMVGDGVNDA
;
A
#
# COMPACT_ATOMS: atom_id res chain seq x y z
N GLU A 1 16.68 -37.22 -6.54
CA GLU A 1 17.67 -36.31 -5.90
C GLU A 1 17.43 -36.30 -4.40
N GLU A 2 18.39 -36.79 -3.61
CA GLU A 2 18.34 -36.76 -2.14
C GLU A 2 18.64 -35.33 -1.66
N ARG A 3 17.65 -34.67 -1.02
CA ARG A 3 17.89 -33.37 -0.39
C ARG A 3 18.86 -33.55 0.79
N GLN A 4 19.97 -32.81 0.78
CA GLN A 4 20.92 -32.76 1.90
C GLN A 4 20.21 -32.38 3.22
N LYS A 5 20.57 -33.07 4.31
CA LYS A 5 20.13 -32.71 5.67
C LYS A 5 20.70 -31.35 6.05
N VAL A 6 19.81 -30.39 6.30
CA VAL A 6 20.14 -29.07 6.85
C VAL A 6 19.92 -29.07 8.37
N HIS A 7 20.84 -28.47 9.12
CA HIS A 7 20.74 -28.28 10.57
C HIS A 7 20.54 -26.79 10.88
N LEU A 8 19.50 -26.47 11.66
CA LEU A 8 19.26 -25.10 12.11
C LEU A 8 20.36 -24.70 13.11
N LEU A 9 21.10 -23.62 12.81
CA LEU A 9 22.14 -23.08 13.69
C LEU A 9 21.65 -21.87 14.52
N GLY A 10 20.71 -21.10 14.00
CA GLY A 10 20.18 -19.90 14.65
C GLY A 10 19.35 -19.02 13.70
N LEU A 11 18.85 -17.90 14.22
CA LEU A 11 18.06 -16.91 13.48
C LEU A 11 18.67 -15.52 13.66
N LEU A 12 18.80 -14.77 12.58
CA LEU A 12 19.14 -13.34 12.59
C LEU A 12 17.93 -12.57 12.07
N ALA A 13 17.52 -11.53 12.79
CA ALA A 13 16.40 -10.67 12.41
C ALA A 13 16.93 -9.33 11.90
N PHE A 14 16.44 -8.92 10.74
CA PHE A 14 16.72 -7.61 10.15
C PHE A 14 15.43 -6.78 10.17
N LEU A 15 15.57 -5.49 10.43
CA LEU A 15 14.47 -4.54 10.48
C LEU A 15 14.85 -3.30 9.68
N ASP A 16 13.91 -2.81 8.88
CA ASP A 16 13.95 -1.48 8.30
C ASP A 16 12.99 -0.57 9.08
N PRO A 17 13.47 0.22 10.05
CA PRO A 17 12.60 1.03 10.89
C PRO A 17 12.06 2.25 10.11
N PRO A 18 10.83 2.71 10.42
CA PRO A 18 10.33 3.95 9.83
C PRO A 18 11.24 5.14 10.15
N ARG A 19 11.24 6.14 9.27
CA ARG A 19 12.00 7.38 9.50
C ARG A 19 11.55 8.05 10.81
N PRO A 20 12.47 8.65 11.60
CA PRO A 20 12.14 9.23 12.90
C PRO A 20 11.04 10.30 12.87
N ASP A 21 10.92 11.02 11.75
CA ASP A 21 9.97 12.11 11.51
C ASP A 21 8.66 11.68 10.85
N ALA A 22 8.57 10.43 10.38
CA ALA A 22 7.42 9.95 9.61
C ALA A 22 6.11 10.03 10.41
N LYS A 23 6.13 9.59 11.67
CA LYS A 23 4.94 9.61 12.53
C LYS A 23 4.43 11.04 12.75
N ALA A 24 5.31 11.96 13.13
CA ALA A 24 4.95 13.36 13.36
C ALA A 24 4.42 14.03 12.08
N THR A 25 5.00 13.68 10.92
CA THR A 25 4.55 14.17 9.61
C THR A 25 3.14 13.68 9.28
N ILE A 26 2.84 12.41 9.52
CA ILE A 26 1.50 11.83 9.30
C ILE A 26 0.46 12.47 10.21
N GLU A 27 0.79 12.67 11.49
CA GLU A 27 -0.09 13.32 12.47
C GLU A 27 -0.40 14.77 12.07
N LEU A 28 0.64 15.51 11.65
CA LEU A 28 0.48 16.88 11.16
C LEU A 28 -0.40 16.94 9.91
N ALA A 29 -0.15 16.09 8.91
CA ALA A 29 -0.98 16.01 7.70
C ALA A 29 -2.45 15.71 8.04
N THR A 30 -2.67 14.75 8.95
CA THR A 30 -4.01 14.36 9.41
C THR A 30 -4.71 15.53 10.12
N SER A 31 -3.98 16.32 10.93
CA SER A 31 -4.52 17.51 11.60
C SER A 31 -5.01 18.59 10.63
N TYR A 32 -4.47 18.63 9.41
CA TYR A 32 -4.90 19.51 8.32
C TYR A 32 -5.99 18.90 7.44
N GLY A 33 -6.50 17.72 7.79
CA GLY A 33 -7.52 17.00 7.01
C GLY A 33 -6.95 16.27 5.79
N VAL A 34 -5.63 16.08 5.71
CA VAL A 34 -5.00 15.28 4.66
C VAL A 34 -4.92 13.83 5.10
N HIS A 35 -5.67 12.95 4.44
CA HIS A 35 -5.65 11.52 4.71
C HIS A 35 -4.42 10.87 4.08
N VAL A 36 -3.54 10.32 4.93
CA VAL A 36 -2.37 9.56 4.49
C VAL A 36 -2.73 8.07 4.40
N LYS A 37 -2.34 7.42 3.31
CA LYS A 37 -2.50 5.97 3.11
C LYS A 37 -1.15 5.35 2.77
N MET A 38 -0.77 4.27 3.45
CA MET A 38 0.48 3.54 3.19
C MET A 38 0.30 2.57 2.02
N ILE A 39 1.27 2.45 1.12
CA ILE A 39 1.31 1.40 0.10
C ILE A 39 2.66 0.70 0.19
N THR A 40 2.70 -0.59 0.50
CA THR A 40 3.93 -1.39 0.59
C THR A 40 3.83 -2.72 -0.15
N GLY A 41 4.97 -3.21 -0.63
CA GLY A 41 5.13 -4.57 -1.17
C GLY A 41 5.25 -5.64 -0.08
N ASP A 42 5.39 -5.25 1.19
CA ASP A 42 5.53 -6.17 2.31
C ASP A 42 4.30 -7.03 2.56
N HIS A 43 4.51 -8.12 3.30
CA HIS A 43 3.44 -8.96 3.79
C HIS A 43 2.51 -8.20 4.75
N LEU A 44 1.23 -8.58 4.77
CA LEU A 44 0.17 -7.93 5.56
C LEU A 44 0.55 -7.67 7.02
N LEU A 45 1.19 -8.64 7.68
CA LEU A 45 1.59 -8.51 9.08
C LEU A 45 2.62 -7.41 9.29
N ILE A 46 3.61 -7.30 8.41
CA ILE A 46 4.64 -6.25 8.48
C ILE A 46 3.99 -4.89 8.23
N ALA A 47 3.17 -4.78 7.19
CA ALA A 47 2.45 -3.55 6.87
C ALA A 47 1.57 -3.06 8.04
N ARG A 48 0.88 -3.98 8.73
CA ARG A 48 0.07 -3.64 9.92
C ARG A 48 0.92 -3.16 11.08
N GLU A 49 2.05 -3.79 11.36
CA GLU A 49 2.95 -3.35 12.43
C GLU A 49 3.58 -1.98 12.11
N THR A 50 3.99 -1.75 10.85
CA THR A 50 4.49 -0.45 10.41
C THR A 50 3.42 0.64 10.53
N ALA A 51 2.17 0.36 10.13
CA ALA A 51 1.06 1.29 10.25
C ALA A 51 0.74 1.65 11.71
N LYS A 52 0.77 0.68 12.63
CA LYS A 52 0.63 0.94 14.07
C LYS A 52 1.77 1.79 14.60
N ALA A 53 3.02 1.47 14.24
CA ALA A 53 4.19 2.22 14.66
C ALA A 53 4.12 3.70 14.22
N LEU A 54 3.54 3.94 13.04
CA LEU A 54 3.33 5.27 12.46
C LEU A 54 2.02 5.96 12.89
N ASN A 55 1.20 5.32 13.73
CA ASN A 55 -0.12 5.83 14.13
C ASN A 55 -1.04 6.16 12.93
N LEU A 56 -1.01 5.28 11.92
CA LEU A 56 -1.76 5.45 10.68
C LEU A 56 -3.18 4.92 10.83
N GLY A 57 -4.11 5.81 11.18
CA GLY A 57 -5.52 5.48 11.35
C GLY A 57 -5.74 4.34 12.36
N ASN A 58 -6.51 3.33 11.96
CA ASN A 58 -6.76 2.13 12.76
C ASN A 58 -5.87 0.95 12.35
N ALA A 59 -4.82 1.19 11.56
CA ALA A 59 -4.02 0.17 10.89
C ALA A 59 -4.89 -0.85 10.12
N ASN A 60 -5.96 -0.37 9.47
CA ASN A 60 -6.79 -1.16 8.57
C ASN A 60 -6.07 -1.35 7.23
N ILE A 61 -5.27 -2.40 7.13
CA ILE A 61 -4.48 -2.70 5.93
C ILE A 61 -5.22 -3.68 5.02
N LEU A 62 -5.42 -3.26 3.78
CA LEU A 62 -6.01 -4.08 2.73
C LEU A 62 -4.91 -4.83 1.97
N GLN A 63 -5.04 -6.15 1.88
CA GLN A 63 -4.12 -6.95 1.07
C GLN A 63 -4.51 -6.86 -0.41
N CYS A 64 -3.56 -6.54 -1.29
CA CYS A 64 -3.82 -6.44 -2.73
C CYS A 64 -3.91 -7.83 -3.40
N THR A 65 -5.02 -8.51 -3.18
CA THR A 65 -5.41 -9.74 -3.87
C THR A 65 -6.47 -9.44 -4.92
N ALA A 66 -6.68 -10.35 -5.88
CA ALA A 66 -7.71 -10.20 -6.92
C ALA A 66 -9.13 -10.00 -6.35
N ASP A 67 -9.42 -10.55 -5.18
CA ASP A 67 -10.72 -10.38 -4.49
C ASP A 67 -10.89 -8.96 -3.91
N ASN A 68 -9.77 -8.30 -3.60
CA ASN A 68 -9.75 -7.02 -2.94
C ASN A 68 -9.61 -5.87 -3.93
N LEU A 69 -8.64 -5.96 -4.84
CA LEU A 69 -8.32 -4.98 -5.87
C LEU A 69 -8.07 -5.68 -7.21
N PRO A 70 -8.55 -5.12 -8.33
CA PRO A 70 -8.21 -5.61 -9.65
C PRO A 70 -6.76 -5.25 -10.00
N THR A 71 -6.16 -6.03 -10.88
CA THR A 71 -4.88 -5.72 -11.51
C THR A 71 -5.14 -5.49 -13.01
N PHE A 72 -4.62 -4.41 -13.56
CA PHE A 72 -4.69 -4.12 -14.99
C PHE A 72 -3.29 -4.08 -15.57
N ASP A 73 -3.10 -4.68 -16.75
CA ASP A 73 -1.91 -4.44 -17.55
C ASP A 73 -1.99 -3.03 -18.13
N LEU A 74 -1.33 -2.09 -17.46
CA LEU A 74 -1.32 -0.68 -17.87
C LEU A 74 -0.71 -0.49 -19.26
N LYS A 75 0.19 -1.37 -19.73
CA LYS A 75 0.72 -1.29 -21.10
C LYS A 75 -0.33 -1.70 -22.12
N ALA A 76 -1.03 -2.79 -21.88
CA ALA A 76 -2.12 -3.24 -22.74
C ALA A 76 -3.27 -2.23 -22.77
N CYS A 77 -3.56 -1.58 -21.63
CA CYS A 77 -4.63 -0.59 -21.49
C CYS A 77 -4.19 0.85 -21.83
N ARG A 78 -3.00 1.06 -22.41
CA ARG A 78 -2.45 2.39 -22.78
C ARG A 78 -2.46 3.41 -21.64
N GLY A 79 -2.21 2.95 -20.41
CA GLY A 79 -2.21 3.78 -19.20
C GLY A 79 -3.61 4.22 -18.75
N SER A 80 -4.68 3.61 -19.27
CA SER A 80 -6.05 3.88 -18.84
C SER A 80 -6.61 2.69 -18.05
N VAL A 81 -7.54 2.98 -17.15
CA VAL A 81 -8.30 2.00 -16.37
C VAL A 81 -9.79 2.33 -16.47
N PRO A 82 -10.70 1.38 -16.18
CA PRO A 82 -12.13 1.65 -16.26
C PRO A 82 -12.58 2.83 -15.38
N ASP A 83 -13.51 3.64 -15.89
CA ASP A 83 -14.14 4.74 -15.14
C ASP A 83 -15.07 4.26 -14.01
N THR A 84 -15.18 2.94 -13.81
CA THR A 84 -16.00 2.31 -12.77
C THR A 84 -15.22 2.02 -11.49
N LEU A 85 -13.90 2.17 -11.47
CA LEU A 85 -13.06 1.82 -10.31
C LEU A 85 -13.48 2.51 -9.03
N GLY A 86 -13.78 3.81 -9.09
CA GLY A 86 -14.25 4.57 -7.95
C GLY A 86 -15.56 4.01 -7.40
N ARG A 87 -16.49 3.62 -8.27
CA ARG A 87 -17.77 3.03 -7.87
C ARG A 87 -17.61 1.62 -7.30
N GLU A 88 -16.75 0.80 -7.89
CA GLU A 88 -16.61 -0.62 -7.54
C GLU A 88 -15.71 -0.83 -6.31
N TYR A 89 -14.62 -0.07 -6.20
CA TYR A 89 -13.58 -0.28 -5.18
C TYR A 89 -13.35 0.93 -4.27
N GLY A 90 -13.91 2.10 -4.62
CA GLY A 90 -13.61 3.35 -3.93
C GLY A 90 -13.95 3.34 -2.45
N ASP A 91 -15.07 2.74 -2.03
CA ASP A 91 -15.44 2.69 -0.60
C ASP A 91 -14.46 1.83 0.21
N ARG A 92 -14.01 0.71 -0.37
CA ARG A 92 -13.00 -0.17 0.24
C ARG A 92 -11.65 0.54 0.33
N ILE A 93 -11.25 1.26 -0.71
CA ILE A 93 -9.99 2.02 -0.77
C ILE A 93 -10.03 3.21 0.21
N LEU A 94 -11.16 3.92 0.29
CA LEU A 94 -11.37 5.02 1.23
C LEU A 94 -11.31 4.54 2.68
N GLY A 95 -11.90 3.38 2.98
CA GLY A 95 -11.89 2.78 4.32
C GLY A 95 -10.56 2.16 4.76
N ALA A 96 -9.61 1.92 3.86
CA ALA A 96 -8.30 1.35 4.18
C ALA A 96 -7.29 2.44 4.61
N ASP A 97 -6.51 2.16 5.65
CA ASP A 97 -5.39 3.00 6.08
C ASP A 97 -4.10 2.69 5.29
N GLY A 98 -4.04 1.52 4.67
CA GLY A 98 -2.94 1.18 3.77
C GLY A 98 -3.15 -0.12 3.01
N PHE A 99 -2.15 -0.47 2.20
CA PHE A 99 -2.17 -1.56 1.25
C PHE A 99 -0.89 -2.38 1.35
N SER A 100 -1.01 -3.70 1.43
CA SER A 100 0.13 -4.63 1.52
C SER A 100 0.24 -5.50 0.27
N GLN A 101 1.45 -6.00 -0.03
CA GLN A 101 1.75 -6.78 -1.23
C GLN A 101 1.31 -6.05 -2.52
N ALA A 102 1.43 -4.73 -2.52
CA ALA A 102 1.07 -3.91 -3.66
C ALA A 102 2.09 -4.10 -4.80
N LEU A 103 1.56 -4.23 -6.01
CA LEU A 103 2.32 -4.23 -7.25
C LEU A 103 2.25 -2.81 -7.86
N PRO A 104 3.11 -2.46 -8.82
CA PRO A 104 3.04 -1.18 -9.51
C PRO A 104 1.64 -0.87 -10.06
N GLU A 105 0.96 -1.86 -10.62
CA GLU A 105 -0.40 -1.73 -11.17
C GLU A 105 -1.43 -1.37 -10.08
N HIS A 106 -1.26 -1.89 -8.86
CA HIS A 106 -2.14 -1.59 -7.74
C HIS A 106 -2.04 -0.12 -7.33
N LYS A 107 -0.85 0.48 -7.40
CA LYS A 107 -0.64 1.91 -7.09
C LYS A 107 -1.49 2.80 -8.00
N PHE A 108 -1.48 2.50 -9.30
CA PHE A 108 -2.30 3.20 -10.28
C PHE A 108 -3.80 3.01 -10.02
N VAL A 109 -4.25 1.77 -9.79
CA VAL A 109 -5.65 1.48 -9.47
C VAL A 109 -6.15 2.24 -8.23
N ILE A 110 -5.34 2.26 -7.16
CA ILE A 110 -5.69 2.96 -5.92
C ILE A 110 -5.85 4.45 -6.17
N THR A 111 -4.89 5.06 -6.87
CA THR A 111 -4.90 6.50 -7.13
C THR A 111 -6.03 6.90 -8.07
N GLU A 112 -6.28 6.15 -9.13
CA GLU A 112 -7.39 6.42 -10.06
C GLU A 112 -8.76 6.21 -9.43
N ALA A 113 -8.96 5.16 -8.62
CA ALA A 113 -10.20 4.96 -7.90
C ALA A 113 -10.50 6.13 -6.94
N LEU A 114 -9.49 6.65 -6.25
CA LEU A 114 -9.63 7.83 -5.38
C LEU A 114 -9.94 9.09 -6.19
N LYS A 115 -9.28 9.32 -7.33
CA LYS A 115 -9.59 10.45 -8.23
C LYS A 115 -11.02 10.37 -8.76
N GLN A 116 -11.49 9.19 -9.16
CA GLN A 116 -12.88 8.96 -9.59
C GLN A 116 -13.89 9.20 -8.46
N ARG A 117 -13.48 9.12 -7.19
CA ARG A 117 -14.29 9.52 -6.02
C ARG A 117 -14.20 11.02 -5.71
N GLY A 118 -13.49 11.80 -6.52
CA GLY A 118 -13.33 13.25 -6.37
C GLY A 118 -12.19 13.66 -5.43
N CYS A 119 -11.33 12.73 -5.02
CA CYS A 119 -10.17 13.06 -4.18
C CYS A 119 -9.06 13.69 -5.01
N ILE A 120 -8.40 14.72 -4.47
CA ILE A 120 -7.11 15.18 -4.97
C ILE A 120 -6.05 14.27 -4.33
N VAL A 121 -5.27 13.58 -5.16
CA VAL A 121 -4.33 12.54 -4.71
C VAL A 121 -2.90 12.95 -5.04
N GLY A 122 -2.04 12.93 -4.03
CA GLY A 122 -0.59 12.99 -4.19
C GLY A 122 0.02 11.65 -3.80
N MET A 123 1.01 11.19 -4.58
CA MET A 123 1.77 9.99 -4.27
C MET A 123 3.23 10.37 -4.03
N VAL A 124 3.80 9.83 -2.95
CA VAL A 124 5.21 10.01 -2.60
C VAL A 124 5.82 8.63 -2.44
N GLY A 125 6.94 8.39 -3.12
CA GLY A 125 7.68 7.14 -3.08
C GLY A 125 9.12 7.37 -3.53
N ASP A 126 10.01 6.50 -3.11
CA ASP A 126 11.44 6.51 -3.44
C ASP A 126 11.80 5.57 -4.61
N GLY A 127 10.81 4.86 -5.16
CA GLY A 127 11.03 3.90 -6.23
C GLY A 127 11.04 4.53 -7.62
N VAL A 128 11.92 4.03 -8.49
CA VAL A 128 11.81 4.20 -9.96
C VAL A 128 10.48 3.67 -10.52
N ASN A 129 9.78 2.84 -9.75
CA ASN A 129 8.47 2.26 -10.05
C ASN A 129 7.28 3.17 -9.70
N ASP A 130 7.52 4.36 -9.13
CA ASP A 130 6.49 5.36 -8.80
C ASP A 130 6.36 6.47 -9.87
N ALA A 131 7.10 6.35 -10.98
CA ALA A 131 7.11 7.25 -12.13
C ALA A 131 6.30 6.72 -13.31
#